data_AF-A0A6L8A7N0-F1
#
_entry.id   AF-A0A6L8A7N0-F1
#
_cell.length_a   1.000
_cell.length_b   1.000
_cell.length_c   1.000
_cell.angle_alpha   90.00
_cell.angle_beta   90.00
_cell.angle_gamma   90.00
#
_symmetry.space_group_name_H-M   'P 1'
#
loop_
_entity.id
_entity.type
_entity.pdbx_description
1 polymer ?
#
loop_
_entity_poly.entity_id
_entity_poly.type
_entity_poly.pdbx_seq_one_letter_code
_entity_poly.pdbx_strand_id
1 'polypeptide(L)'
;SLFWENRVARGRAFSQVWAPRFGEAVGAAPWGDADGLWVAMNPLESGLIRVEAGELSYCLHVLLRYELETDLLERQLPVAELPERWCAHMARYLDTAPAHVGEGCLQDVHWSEGLFGYFPSYALGHLISAQLAEAMEAEIGPVEAHVAAGQERQLLHWLRRHVHPLGRRVNAEQLVQQVTGRPLSADPFLRYLDSKLDQLLAVQPKGDVLCVR
;
A
#
# COMPACT_ATOMS: atom_id res chain seq x y z
N SER A 1 0.45 -6.11 -8.73
CA SER A 1 0.17 -4.66 -8.83
C SER A 1 1.07 -3.88 -7.86
N LEU A 2 0.90 -4.09 -6.54
CA LEU A 2 1.54 -3.28 -5.49
C LEU A 2 3.08 -3.24 -5.52
N PHE A 3 3.75 -4.26 -6.07
CA PHE A 3 5.20 -4.17 -6.31
C PHE A 3 5.53 -3.01 -7.26
N TRP A 4 4.91 -3.00 -8.44
CA TRP A 4 5.15 -1.97 -9.46
C TRP A 4 4.61 -0.60 -9.04
N GLU A 5 3.47 -0.55 -8.36
CA GLU A 5 2.92 0.71 -7.88
C GLU A 5 3.80 1.31 -6.76
N ASN A 6 4.03 0.55 -5.68
CA ASN A 6 4.57 1.15 -4.46
C ASN A 6 6.08 1.05 -4.34
N ARG A 7 6.66 -0.09 -4.78
CA ARG A 7 8.11 -0.34 -4.68
C ARG A 7 8.87 0.31 -5.83
N VAL A 8 8.23 0.41 -6.99
CA VAL A 8 8.81 1.03 -8.18
C VAL A 8 8.29 2.45 -8.34
N ALA A 9 7.01 2.66 -8.69
CA ALA A 9 6.51 3.97 -9.11
C ALA A 9 6.42 5.02 -7.98
N ARG A 10 6.12 4.61 -6.74
CA ARG A 10 6.12 5.50 -5.57
C ARG A 10 7.46 5.54 -4.82
N GLY A 11 8.52 4.97 -5.41
CA GLY A 11 9.89 5.07 -4.90
C GLY A 11 10.53 6.43 -5.20
N ARG A 12 11.56 6.80 -4.44
CA ARG A 12 12.26 8.08 -4.61
C ARG A 12 13.06 8.11 -5.91
N ALA A 13 13.71 6.99 -6.26
CA ALA A 13 14.43 6.86 -7.52
C ALA A 13 13.52 7.06 -8.74
N PHE A 14 12.26 6.63 -8.66
CA PHE A 14 11.31 6.88 -9.74
C PHE A 14 11.05 8.38 -9.92
N SER A 15 10.78 9.11 -8.83
CA SER A 15 10.59 10.56 -8.92
C SER A 15 11.79 11.29 -9.48
N GLN A 16 13.02 10.86 -9.13
CA GLN A 16 14.25 11.43 -9.68
C GLN A 16 14.35 11.27 -11.21
N VAL A 17 13.94 10.11 -11.72
CA VAL A 17 13.97 9.84 -13.17
C VAL A 17 12.83 10.53 -13.91
N TRP A 18 11.63 10.58 -13.31
CA TRP A 18 10.41 10.93 -14.03
C TRP A 18 9.91 12.36 -13.81
N ALA A 19 10.22 13.01 -12.67
CA ALA A 19 9.85 14.40 -12.43
C ALA A 19 10.25 15.37 -13.56
N PRO A 20 11.49 15.36 -14.08
CA PRO A 20 11.85 16.25 -15.18
C PRO A 20 11.09 15.94 -16.48
N ARG A 21 10.81 14.65 -16.76
CA ARG A 21 10.08 14.22 -17.97
C ARG A 21 8.61 14.63 -17.92
N PHE A 22 7.99 14.48 -16.76
CA PHE A 22 6.62 14.96 -16.55
C PHE A 22 6.56 16.49 -16.65
N GLY A 23 7.57 17.19 -16.11
CA GLY A 23 7.65 18.64 -16.19
C GLY A 23 7.75 19.15 -17.63
N GLU A 24 8.59 18.49 -18.44
CA GLU A 24 8.73 18.78 -19.86
C GLU A 24 7.43 18.52 -20.63
N ALA A 25 6.79 17.36 -20.40
CA ALA A 25 5.57 16.98 -21.09
C ALA A 25 4.37 17.88 -20.76
N VAL A 26 4.25 18.32 -19.49
CA VAL A 26 3.17 19.20 -19.03
C VAL A 26 3.47 20.67 -19.34
N GLY A 27 4.75 21.04 -19.53
CA GLY A 27 5.20 22.42 -19.63
C GLY A 27 5.20 23.17 -18.29
N ALA A 28 5.02 22.44 -17.18
CA ALA A 28 5.05 22.95 -15.81
C ALA A 28 5.42 21.83 -14.83
N ALA A 29 6.02 22.19 -13.69
CA ALA A 29 6.34 21.27 -12.59
C ALA A 29 5.61 21.72 -11.31
N PRO A 30 4.30 21.43 -11.16
CA PRO A 30 3.54 21.86 -9.98
C PRO A 30 4.05 21.24 -8.67
N TRP A 31 4.81 20.15 -8.77
CA TRP A 31 5.49 19.49 -7.66
C TRP A 31 6.89 20.07 -7.35
N GLY A 32 7.35 21.08 -8.09
CA GLY A 32 8.70 21.63 -7.92
C GLY A 32 9.77 20.68 -8.46
N ASP A 33 10.42 19.93 -7.57
CA ASP A 33 11.54 19.04 -7.89
C ASP A 33 11.19 17.55 -7.71
N ALA A 34 12.20 16.67 -7.82
CA ALA A 34 12.02 15.23 -7.68
C ALA A 34 11.54 14.82 -6.27
N ASP A 35 12.05 15.47 -5.22
CA ASP A 35 11.62 15.17 -3.85
C ASP A 35 10.19 15.67 -3.61
N GLY A 36 9.82 16.82 -4.18
CA GLY A 36 8.45 17.32 -4.16
C GLY A 36 7.46 16.38 -4.86
N LEU A 37 7.82 15.80 -6.01
CA LEU A 37 6.99 14.76 -6.67
C LEU A 37 6.89 13.51 -5.79
N TRP A 38 8.01 13.08 -5.20
CA TRP A 38 8.03 11.90 -4.33
C TRP A 38 7.13 12.07 -3.11
N VAL A 39 7.17 13.23 -2.45
CA VAL A 39 6.28 13.56 -1.34
C VAL A 39 4.83 13.60 -1.79
N ALA A 40 4.52 14.23 -2.93
CA ALA A 40 3.15 14.32 -3.45
C ALA A 40 2.53 12.95 -3.76
N MET A 41 3.33 11.97 -4.18
CA MET A 41 2.87 10.60 -4.43
C MET A 41 2.72 9.76 -3.16
N ASN A 42 3.17 10.24 -2.00
CA ASN A 42 3.21 9.50 -0.75
C ASN A 42 2.62 10.33 0.41
N PRO A 43 1.33 10.68 0.36
CA PRO A 43 0.68 11.39 1.45
C PRO A 43 0.73 10.56 2.73
N LEU A 44 1.03 11.23 3.85
CA LEU A 44 1.09 10.64 5.20
C LEU A 44 -0.23 10.78 5.96
N GLU A 45 -1.17 11.57 5.44
CA GLU A 45 -2.45 11.84 6.08
C GLU A 45 -3.40 10.65 5.96
N SER A 46 -4.19 10.43 7.02
CA SER A 46 -5.28 9.46 7.00
C SER A 46 -6.53 10.11 6.40
N GLY A 47 -7.19 9.39 5.48
CA GLY A 47 -8.40 9.83 4.81
C GLY A 47 -9.60 8.93 5.10
N LEU A 48 -10.77 9.30 4.58
CA LEU A 48 -11.99 8.50 4.72
C LEU A 48 -12.05 7.34 3.71
N ILE A 49 -11.51 7.55 2.51
CA ILE A 49 -11.75 6.68 1.34
C ILE A 49 -10.58 5.71 1.15
N ARG A 50 -10.86 4.42 1.27
CA ARG A 50 -9.85 3.35 1.17
C ARG A 50 -9.07 3.36 -0.14
N VAL A 51 -9.73 3.60 -1.27
CA VAL A 51 -9.08 3.57 -2.60
C VAL A 51 -8.14 4.75 -2.85
N GLU A 52 -8.23 5.80 -2.02
CA GLU A 52 -7.38 6.99 -2.06
C GLU A 52 -6.29 6.97 -0.96
N ALA A 53 -6.37 6.01 -0.03
CA ALA A 53 -5.47 5.94 1.11
C ALA A 53 -4.01 5.67 0.71
N GLY A 54 -3.09 6.35 1.39
CA GLY A 54 -1.65 6.11 1.29
C GLY A 54 -1.23 4.78 1.93
N GLU A 55 0.01 4.36 1.69
CA GLU A 55 0.49 3.03 2.13
C GLU A 55 0.45 2.80 3.65
N LEU A 56 0.54 3.87 4.45
CA LEU A 56 0.52 3.79 5.91
C LEU A 56 -0.89 3.50 6.46
N SER A 57 -1.92 4.15 5.92
CA SER A 57 -3.29 4.04 6.40
C SER A 57 -4.09 2.95 5.68
N TYR A 58 -3.70 2.54 4.47
CA TYR A 58 -4.44 1.60 3.65
C TYR A 58 -4.75 0.27 4.37
N CYS A 59 -3.77 -0.33 5.05
CA CYS A 59 -3.97 -1.60 5.77
C CYS A 59 -4.94 -1.46 6.95
N LEU A 60 -5.07 -0.26 7.54
CA LEU A 60 -6.03 0.00 8.61
C LEU A 60 -7.47 0.03 8.08
N HIS A 61 -7.69 0.58 6.89
CA HIS A 61 -9.00 0.48 6.21
C HIS A 61 -9.39 -0.98 5.93
N VAL A 62 -8.42 -1.83 5.58
CA VAL A 62 -8.63 -3.27 5.37
C VAL A 62 -8.96 -3.97 6.69
N LEU A 63 -8.19 -3.68 7.75
CA LEU A 63 -8.41 -4.26 9.09
C LEU A 63 -9.81 -3.95 9.62
N LEU A 64 -10.26 -2.70 9.52
CA LEU A 64 -11.62 -2.29 9.88
C LEU A 64 -12.68 -3.16 9.18
N ARG A 65 -12.53 -3.41 7.87
CA ARG A 65 -13.51 -4.19 7.11
C ARG A 65 -13.47 -5.65 7.51
N TYR A 66 -12.28 -6.21 7.71
CA TYR A 66 -12.13 -7.57 8.20
C TYR A 66 -12.79 -7.79 9.58
N GLU A 67 -12.61 -6.85 10.50
CA GLU A 67 -13.24 -6.91 11.82
C GLU A 67 -14.77 -6.81 11.70
N LEU A 68 -15.29 -5.89 10.88
CA LEU A 68 -16.72 -5.77 10.64
C LEU A 68 -17.32 -6.99 9.93
N GLU A 69 -16.61 -7.60 8.98
CA GLU A 69 -17.04 -8.86 8.37
C GLU A 69 -17.11 -9.99 9.40
N THR A 70 -16.11 -10.07 10.29
CA THR A 70 -16.10 -11.04 11.39
C THR A 70 -17.27 -10.79 12.34
N ASP A 71 -17.53 -9.53 12.70
CA ASP A 71 -18.64 -9.17 13.58
C ASP A 71 -20.01 -9.50 12.96
N LEU A 72 -20.19 -9.22 11.66
CA LEU A 72 -21.40 -9.54 10.91
C LEU A 72 -21.63 -11.06 10.79
N LEU A 73 -20.60 -11.82 10.45
CA LEU A 73 -20.73 -13.24 10.10
C LEU A 73 -20.64 -14.18 11.32
N GLU A 74 -19.78 -13.86 12.29
CA GLU A 74 -19.47 -14.75 13.41
C GLU A 74 -20.02 -14.24 14.74
N ARG A 75 -20.20 -12.92 14.90
CA ARG A 75 -20.61 -12.32 16.18
C ARG A 75 -22.02 -11.73 16.17
N GLN A 76 -22.79 -11.99 15.11
CA GLN A 76 -24.19 -11.61 14.99
C GLN A 76 -24.46 -10.11 15.13
N LEU A 77 -23.54 -9.26 14.64
CA LEU A 77 -23.76 -7.82 14.57
C LEU A 77 -25.01 -7.53 13.72
N PRO A 78 -26.02 -6.81 14.25
CA PRO A 78 -27.16 -6.39 13.44
C PRO A 78 -26.71 -5.45 12.34
N VAL A 79 -27.15 -5.68 11.09
CA VAL A 79 -26.77 -4.84 9.94
C VAL A 79 -27.13 -3.36 10.15
N ALA A 80 -28.21 -3.08 10.89
CA ALA A 80 -28.62 -1.72 11.23
C ALA A 80 -27.60 -0.96 12.09
N GLU A 81 -26.73 -1.66 12.84
CA GLU A 81 -25.67 -1.08 13.67
C GLU A 81 -24.36 -0.87 12.90
N LEU A 82 -24.25 -1.38 11.66
CA LEU A 82 -23.04 -1.29 10.85
C LEU A 82 -22.53 0.16 10.65
N PRO A 83 -23.38 1.18 10.40
CA PRO A 83 -22.92 2.56 10.30
C PRO A 83 -22.23 3.07 11.57
N GLU A 84 -22.79 2.78 12.73
CA GLU A 84 -22.22 3.21 14.02
C GLU A 84 -20.89 2.49 14.30
N ARG A 85 -20.85 1.17 14.08
CA ARG A 85 -19.61 0.39 14.23
C ARG A 85 -18.53 0.89 13.29
N TRP A 86 -18.86 1.16 12.03
CA TRP A 86 -17.93 1.74 11.07
C TRP A 86 -17.32 3.04 11.58
N CYS A 87 -18.15 3.99 12.03
CA CYS A 87 -17.66 5.25 12.59
C CYS A 87 -16.72 5.03 13.78
N ALA A 88 -17.04 4.10 14.68
CA ALA A 88 -16.19 3.77 15.81
C ALA A 88 -14.82 3.19 15.40
N HIS A 89 -14.78 2.30 14.40
CA HIS A 89 -13.52 1.76 13.89
C HIS A 89 -12.70 2.83 13.13
N MET A 90 -13.35 3.69 12.33
CA MET A 90 -12.65 4.80 11.64
C MET A 90 -12.01 5.75 12.66
N ALA A 91 -12.74 6.14 13.71
CA ALA A 91 -12.21 7.02 14.75
C ALA A 91 -11.04 6.35 15.49
N ARG A 92 -11.16 5.06 15.80
CA ARG A 92 -10.12 4.30 16.51
C ARG A 92 -8.83 4.13 15.71
N TYR A 93 -8.93 3.84 14.41
CA TYR A 93 -7.76 3.48 13.60
C TYR A 93 -7.19 4.63 12.78
N LEU A 94 -8.02 5.58 12.37
CA LEU A 94 -7.66 6.59 11.37
C LEU A 94 -7.88 8.03 11.88
N ASP A 95 -8.30 8.20 13.14
CA ASP A 95 -8.63 9.50 13.76
C ASP A 95 -9.58 10.36 12.91
N THR A 96 -10.55 9.70 12.27
CA THR A 96 -11.52 10.36 11.38
C THR A 96 -12.89 9.68 11.48
N ALA A 97 -13.94 10.38 11.09
CA ALA A 97 -15.30 9.85 11.05
C ALA A 97 -16.05 10.36 9.82
N PRO A 98 -16.78 9.51 9.09
CA PRO A 98 -17.53 9.92 7.91
C PRO A 98 -18.70 10.84 8.29
N ALA A 99 -18.98 11.85 7.46
CA ALA A 99 -20.12 12.76 7.71
C ALA A 99 -21.46 12.10 7.38
N HIS A 100 -21.46 11.13 6.47
CA HIS A 100 -22.62 10.35 6.09
C HIS A 100 -22.23 8.94 5.61
N VAL A 101 -23.21 8.03 5.56
CA VAL A 101 -22.97 6.60 5.23
C VAL A 101 -22.32 6.36 3.87
N GLY A 102 -22.48 7.29 2.91
CA GLY A 102 -21.80 7.25 1.60
C GLY A 102 -20.27 7.34 1.68
N GLU A 103 -19.72 8.07 2.66
CA GLU A 103 -18.28 8.10 2.95
C GLU A 103 -17.89 7.00 3.94
N GLY A 104 -18.87 6.42 4.63
CA GLY A 104 -18.71 5.36 5.61
C GLY A 104 -18.88 3.97 4.99
N CYS A 105 -19.74 3.16 5.60
CA CYS A 105 -19.94 1.76 5.25
C CYS A 105 -20.47 1.49 3.83
N LEU A 106 -20.91 2.52 3.09
CA LEU A 106 -21.34 2.40 1.69
C LEU A 106 -20.28 2.85 0.68
N GLN A 107 -19.06 3.19 1.12
CA GLN A 107 -18.01 3.68 0.21
C GLN A 107 -17.50 2.60 -0.77
N ASP A 108 -17.71 1.32 -0.46
CA ASP A 108 -17.21 0.18 -1.23
C ASP A 108 -18.36 -0.72 -1.72
N VAL A 109 -18.20 -1.25 -2.94
CA VAL A 109 -19.19 -2.12 -3.59
C VAL A 109 -19.15 -3.58 -3.12
N HIS A 110 -18.06 -3.99 -2.45
CA HIS A 110 -17.78 -5.41 -2.17
C HIS A 110 -18.92 -6.14 -1.44
N TRP A 111 -19.49 -5.53 -0.40
CA TRP A 111 -20.56 -6.17 0.37
C TRP A 111 -21.88 -6.26 -0.41
N SER A 112 -22.17 -5.31 -1.30
CA SER A 112 -23.36 -5.41 -2.15
C SER A 112 -23.20 -6.47 -3.26
N GLU A 113 -21.96 -6.80 -3.64
CA GLU A 113 -21.61 -7.91 -4.53
C GLU A 113 -21.42 -9.25 -3.81
N GLY A 114 -21.57 -9.30 -2.49
CA GLY A 114 -21.39 -10.52 -1.69
C GLY A 114 -19.94 -10.96 -1.50
N LEU A 115 -18.97 -10.07 -1.73
CA LEU A 115 -17.53 -10.35 -1.64
C LEU A 115 -17.01 -10.27 -0.18
N PHE A 116 -17.56 -11.10 0.70
CA PHE A 116 -17.08 -11.24 2.09
C PHE A 116 -15.78 -12.04 2.16
N GLY A 117 -14.86 -11.67 3.05
CA GLY A 117 -13.53 -12.26 3.15
C GLY A 117 -12.58 -11.82 2.03
N TYR A 118 -13.00 -10.88 1.19
CA TYR A 118 -12.21 -10.39 0.06
C TYR A 118 -11.18 -9.33 0.50
N PHE A 119 -11.55 -8.41 1.39
CA PHE A 119 -10.69 -7.30 1.79
C PHE A 119 -9.31 -7.72 2.34
N PRO A 120 -9.17 -8.78 3.16
CA PRO A 120 -7.86 -9.24 3.63
C PRO A 120 -6.85 -9.51 2.50
N SER A 121 -7.33 -9.86 1.30
CA SER A 121 -6.45 -10.08 0.14
C SER A 121 -5.65 -8.84 -0.27
N TYR A 122 -6.19 -7.63 -0.05
CA TYR A 122 -5.46 -6.39 -0.36
C TYR A 122 -4.27 -6.19 0.58
N ALA A 123 -4.47 -6.39 1.90
CA ALA A 123 -3.37 -6.30 2.87
C ALA A 123 -2.32 -7.40 2.63
N LEU A 124 -2.75 -8.64 2.35
CA LEU A 124 -1.84 -9.72 1.96
C LEU A 124 -1.00 -9.34 0.73
N GLY A 125 -1.57 -8.63 -0.24
CA GLY A 125 -0.85 -8.12 -1.39
C GLY A 125 0.32 -7.19 -1.02
N HIS A 126 0.15 -6.32 -0.02
CA HIS A 126 1.23 -5.46 0.49
C HIS A 126 2.35 -6.27 1.15
N LEU A 127 1.97 -7.24 2.01
CA LEU A 127 2.93 -8.10 2.71
C LEU A 127 3.75 -8.94 1.72
N ILE A 128 3.08 -9.61 0.79
CA ILE A 128 3.71 -10.43 -0.24
C ILE A 128 4.62 -9.57 -1.11
N SER A 129 4.16 -8.39 -1.53
CA SER A 129 4.95 -7.46 -2.35
C SER A 129 6.28 -7.09 -1.66
N ALA A 130 6.23 -6.72 -0.38
CA ALA A 130 7.41 -6.35 0.38
C ALA A 130 8.37 -7.53 0.59
N GLN A 131 7.84 -8.70 0.92
CA GLN A 131 8.64 -9.89 1.16
C GLN A 131 9.32 -10.40 -0.11
N LEU A 132 8.64 -10.34 -1.26
CA LEU A 132 9.22 -10.65 -2.56
C LEU A 132 10.28 -9.61 -2.96
N ALA A 133 10.06 -8.32 -2.67
CA ALA A 133 11.03 -7.27 -2.92
C ALA A 133 12.33 -7.50 -2.12
N GLU A 134 12.26 -7.83 -0.83
CA GLU A 134 13.47 -8.14 -0.05
C GLU A 134 14.25 -9.34 -0.64
N ALA A 135 13.55 -10.38 -1.11
CA ALA A 135 14.19 -11.53 -1.75
C ALA A 135 14.86 -11.15 -3.09
N MET A 136 14.18 -10.30 -3.88
CA MET A 136 14.72 -9.77 -5.12
C MET A 136 15.96 -8.92 -4.87
N GLU A 137 15.91 -8.00 -3.90
CA GLU A 137 17.03 -7.10 -3.59
C GLU A 137 18.25 -7.84 -3.07
N ALA A 138 18.05 -8.94 -2.34
CA ALA A 138 19.13 -9.82 -1.91
C ALA A 138 19.84 -10.53 -3.09
N GLU A 139 19.14 -10.81 -4.19
CA GLU A 139 19.70 -11.53 -5.35
C GLU A 139 20.29 -10.57 -6.40
N ILE A 140 19.57 -9.50 -6.75
CA ILE A 140 19.92 -8.64 -7.88
C ILE A 140 20.22 -7.19 -7.47
N GLY A 141 20.25 -6.87 -6.18
CA GLY A 141 20.49 -5.53 -5.66
C GLY A 141 19.22 -4.65 -5.56
N PRO A 142 19.34 -3.45 -4.97
CA PRO A 142 18.19 -2.62 -4.59
C PRO A 142 17.27 -2.27 -5.77
N VAL A 143 15.95 -2.30 -5.55
CA VAL A 143 14.95 -1.93 -6.58
C VAL A 143 15.20 -0.51 -7.09
N GLU A 144 15.47 0.43 -6.18
CA GLU A 144 15.75 1.82 -6.51
C GLU A 144 16.97 1.99 -7.43
N ALA A 145 18.01 1.16 -7.27
CA ALA A 145 19.19 1.22 -8.12
C ALA A 145 18.86 0.81 -9.57
N HIS A 146 18.02 -0.21 -9.75
CA HIS A 146 17.54 -0.60 -11.08
C HIS A 146 16.68 0.48 -11.72
N VAL A 147 15.80 1.14 -10.95
CA VAL A 147 14.96 2.24 -11.46
C VAL A 147 15.82 3.43 -11.86
N ALA A 148 16.76 3.86 -11.02
CA ALA A 148 17.68 4.96 -11.31
C ALA A 148 18.51 4.71 -12.59
N ALA A 149 18.85 3.45 -12.86
CA ALA A 149 19.59 3.04 -14.05
C ALA A 149 18.71 2.78 -15.30
N GLY A 150 17.37 2.87 -15.20
CA GLY A 150 16.46 2.52 -16.30
C GLY A 150 16.48 1.02 -16.65
N GLN A 151 16.70 0.16 -15.64
CA GLN A 151 16.87 -1.28 -15.76
C GLN A 151 15.66 -2.06 -15.21
N GLU A 152 14.45 -1.51 -15.27
CA GLU A 152 13.23 -2.15 -14.75
C GLU A 152 12.93 -3.50 -15.41
N ARG A 153 13.49 -3.74 -16.62
CA ARG A 153 13.45 -5.06 -17.27
C ARG A 153 14.12 -6.16 -16.45
N GLN A 154 15.13 -5.85 -15.64
CA GLN A 154 15.77 -6.81 -14.74
C GLN A 154 14.82 -7.23 -13.61
N LEU A 155 14.11 -6.26 -13.01
CA LEU A 155 13.07 -6.53 -12.01
C LEU A 155 11.97 -7.43 -12.59
N LEU A 156 11.51 -7.13 -13.81
CA LEU A 156 10.51 -7.95 -14.50
C LEU A 156 11.04 -9.35 -14.83
N HIS A 157 12.31 -9.47 -15.24
CA HIS A 157 12.94 -10.75 -15.52
C HIS A 157 13.00 -11.62 -14.26
N TRP A 158 13.38 -11.04 -13.12
CA TRP A 158 13.38 -11.74 -11.83
C TRP A 158 11.98 -12.26 -11.47
N LEU A 159 10.94 -11.42 -11.58
CA LEU A 159 9.56 -11.85 -11.34
C LEU A 159 9.11 -12.96 -12.31
N ARG A 160 9.50 -12.88 -13.58
CA ARG A 160 9.20 -13.91 -14.60
C ARG A 160 9.98 -15.21 -14.40
N ARG A 161 11.08 -15.19 -13.66
CA ARG A 161 11.85 -16.38 -13.33
C ARG A 161 11.31 -17.05 -12.08
N HIS A 162 11.02 -16.28 -11.04
CA HIS A 162 10.77 -16.81 -9.70
C HIS A 162 9.29 -16.86 -9.32
N VAL A 163 8.48 -15.89 -9.77
CA VAL A 163 7.09 -15.72 -9.31
C VAL A 163 6.09 -16.19 -10.36
N HIS A 164 6.10 -15.56 -11.54
CA HIS A 164 5.06 -15.76 -12.55
C HIS A 164 4.91 -17.21 -13.04
N PRO A 165 5.99 -18.01 -13.21
CA PRO A 165 5.85 -19.39 -13.66
C PRO A 165 5.05 -20.25 -12.69
N LEU A 166 5.12 -19.99 -11.38
CA LEU A 166 4.44 -20.79 -10.38
C LEU A 166 2.92 -20.82 -10.63
N GLY A 167 2.33 -19.70 -11.07
CA GLY A 167 0.92 -19.61 -11.41
C GLY A 167 0.04 -20.13 -10.28
N ARG A 168 -0.96 -20.96 -10.61
CA ARG A 168 -1.84 -21.61 -9.62
C ARG A 168 -1.35 -22.97 -9.12
N ARG A 169 -0.08 -23.34 -9.38
CA ARG A 169 0.49 -24.61 -8.90
C ARG A 169 0.71 -24.64 -7.39
N VAL A 170 0.72 -23.46 -6.77
CA VAL A 170 0.92 -23.24 -5.34
C VAL A 170 -0.04 -22.16 -4.86
N ASN A 171 -0.40 -22.19 -3.58
CA ASN A 171 -1.13 -21.09 -2.94
C ASN A 171 -0.18 -19.93 -2.59
N ALA A 172 -0.72 -18.82 -2.07
CA ALA A 172 0.05 -17.61 -1.77
C ALA A 172 1.18 -17.86 -0.75
N GLU A 173 0.90 -18.59 0.34
CA GLU A 173 1.90 -18.90 1.36
C GLU A 173 3.02 -19.78 0.83
N GLN A 174 2.68 -20.80 0.05
CA GLN A 174 3.64 -21.68 -0.62
C GLN A 174 4.49 -20.92 -1.64
N LEU A 175 3.90 -20.00 -2.40
CA LEU A 175 4.63 -19.13 -3.32
C LEU A 175 5.67 -18.30 -2.56
N VAL A 176 5.25 -17.65 -1.47
CA VAL A 176 6.14 -16.83 -0.64
C VAL A 176 7.26 -17.68 -0.03
N GLN A 177 6.94 -18.85 0.51
CA GLN A 177 7.91 -19.77 1.07
C GLN A 177 8.92 -20.27 0.03
N GLN A 178 8.47 -20.60 -1.19
CA GLN A 178 9.36 -21.08 -2.26
C GLN A 178 10.27 -19.97 -2.80
N VAL A 179 9.74 -18.75 -2.98
CA VAL A 179 10.51 -17.64 -3.57
C VAL A 179 11.43 -16.98 -2.55
N THR A 180 10.99 -16.88 -1.29
CA THR A 180 11.71 -16.10 -0.26
C THR A 180 12.43 -16.96 0.78
N GLY A 181 12.20 -18.28 0.77
CA GLY A 181 12.80 -19.23 1.71
C GLY A 181 12.21 -19.20 3.13
N ARG A 182 11.21 -18.35 3.41
CA ARG A 182 10.60 -18.20 4.73
C ARG A 182 9.07 -18.01 4.64
N PRO A 183 8.31 -18.29 5.71
CA PRO A 183 6.86 -18.10 5.74
C PRO A 183 6.47 -16.64 5.50
N LEU A 184 5.23 -16.40 5.09
CA LEU A 184 4.69 -15.04 4.99
C LEU A 184 4.73 -14.35 6.35
N SER A 185 5.31 -13.16 6.41
CA SER A 185 5.39 -12.32 7.61
C SER A 185 5.06 -10.86 7.28
N ALA A 186 4.64 -10.10 8.30
CA ALA A 186 4.49 -8.66 8.20
C ALA A 186 5.83 -7.89 8.24
N ASP A 187 6.90 -8.51 8.77
CA ASP A 187 8.14 -7.80 9.05
C ASP A 187 8.79 -7.12 7.82
N PRO A 188 8.84 -7.75 6.62
CA PRO A 188 9.35 -7.09 5.42
C PRO A 188 8.57 -5.83 5.05
N PHE A 189 7.25 -5.84 5.27
CA PHE A 189 6.40 -4.71 4.98
C PHE A 189 6.63 -3.56 5.97
N LEU A 190 6.72 -3.88 7.27
CA LEU A 190 6.98 -2.91 8.32
C LEU A 190 8.36 -2.25 8.16
N ARG A 191 9.42 -3.05 7.94
CA ARG A 191 10.77 -2.51 7.68
C ARG A 191 10.81 -1.55 6.50
N TYR A 192 10.11 -1.90 5.41
CA TYR A 192 9.99 -1.02 4.26
C TYR A 192 9.27 0.28 4.61
N LEU A 193 8.13 0.20 5.31
CA LEU A 193 7.36 1.39 5.67
C LEU A 193 8.16 2.30 6.59
N ASP A 194 8.82 1.74 7.61
CA ASP A 194 9.66 2.49 8.53
C ASP A 194 10.78 3.23 7.77
N SER A 195 11.51 2.51 6.92
CA SER A 195 12.58 3.10 6.11
C SER A 195 12.08 4.19 5.16
N LYS A 196 10.90 4.00 4.56
CA LYS A 196 10.29 4.98 3.64
C LYS A 196 9.80 6.20 4.41
N LEU A 197 9.19 6.02 5.57
CA LEU A 197 8.69 7.08 6.43
C LEU A 197 9.84 7.96 6.94
N ASP A 198 10.92 7.35 7.43
CA ASP A 198 12.12 8.08 7.87
C ASP A 198 12.67 8.99 6.77
N GLN A 199 12.72 8.48 5.53
CA GLN A 199 13.20 9.25 4.39
C GLN A 199 12.21 10.36 3.97
N LEU A 200 10.90 10.11 4.02
CA LEU A 200 9.88 11.12 3.69
C LEU A 200 9.92 12.28 4.71
N LEU A 201 10.02 11.97 5.99
CA LEU A 201 10.12 12.98 7.06
C LEU A 201 11.43 13.78 6.98
N ALA A 202 12.49 13.21 6.43
CA ALA A 202 13.76 13.91 6.23
C ALA A 202 13.72 14.95 5.11
N VAL A 203 12.85 14.79 4.11
CA VAL A 203 12.74 15.68 2.94
C VAL A 203 11.53 16.60 2.96
N GLN A 204 10.51 16.29 3.77
CA GLN A 204 9.39 17.21 3.96
C GLN A 204 9.88 18.51 4.61
N PRO A 205 9.52 19.69 4.08
CA PRO A 205 9.82 20.95 4.74
C PRO A 205 9.21 20.92 6.15
N LYS A 206 9.94 21.41 7.17
CA LYS A 206 9.46 21.55 8.56
C LYS A 206 8.37 22.63 8.72
N GLY A 207 7.41 22.67 7.81
CA GLY A 207 6.20 23.50 7.86
C GLY A 207 5.02 22.61 8.17
N ASP A 208 4.41 22.87 9.33
CA ASP A 208 3.28 22.17 9.93
C ASP A 208 3.51 20.66 10.15
N VAL A 209 4.28 20.39 11.21
CA VAL A 209 4.15 19.16 11.98
C VAL A 209 2.69 19.04 12.42
N LEU A 210 1.86 18.40 11.59
CA LEU A 210 0.72 17.65 12.09
C LEU A 210 1.34 16.55 12.95
N CYS A 211 1.47 16.85 14.24
CA CYS A 211 1.74 15.84 15.25
C CYS A 211 0.73 14.71 15.01
N VAL A 212 1.21 13.58 14.50
CA VAL A 212 0.55 12.30 14.73
C VAL A 212 0.56 12.15 16.26
N ARG A 213 -0.58 12.39 16.88
CA ARG A 213 -0.82 12.18 18.31
C ARG A 213 -1.37 10.79 18.55
#